data_AF-A0A352FQ84-F1
#
_entry.id   AF-A0A352FQ84-F1
#
_cell.length_a   1.000
_cell.length_b   1.000
_cell.length_c   1.000
_cell.angle_alpha   90.00
_cell.angle_beta   90.00
_cell.angle_gamma   90.00
#
_symmetry.space_group_name_H-M   'P 1'
#
loop_
_entity.id
_entity.type
_entity.pdbx_description
1 polymer ?
#
loop_
_entity_poly.entity_id
_entity_poly.type
_entity_poly.pdbx_seq_one_letter_code
_entity_poly.pdbx_strand_id
1 'polypeptide(L)'
;MKIRFPRNTACLIVLLLSCFVVTRSQQVTTVVSPSPSPSPAQSPAPVALPTPAPEQKAYDEARRIKDPQKKIEALEKVVKDFPDKVTAFQARNDLLDAYIKNFPTQTDKIRAAAEKIFEPSKVSPLALGSNYLNVATKLMDAGLMLDWAEELSTKGSAMYEDEMAKSIRRQRARGQDTLGRIYLKQGKTKQAKTYLKLALTNDPELSSSMIGLGTIAENAGDHKAAIEYFTSAAVKTPLKKADRQLMETAYRATHQDSLTGLEDLLDSKYRKLNAGLHFDHYQASTKRTSRTALAELFTGSGCGPCVAADLGFDGLLERYKRQDLVVLIYHLHIPLPDPMTNPATVDRGKYYGVPGTPTPVVDGFRMPSAGGSRDMTRGFYDRVNPKIESELESPAQAQIAVTGAVAGEIVKANVVVDQIKAPSPDLKLQIALTEDEVRYTGENGVRFHPMVVRSLGGKEANGFGLSGSGSTTIEWTFDLKAMSDQLKKYLDGYEQQGHRGDPFTFLDKKYQIDPNNLSLVAFVQDMKTKQVLQTVYLKLSPAATASATAAVQ
;
A
#
# COMPACT_ATOMS: atom_id res chain seq x y z
N MET A 1 -20.95 62.55 14.08
CA MET A 1 -22.40 62.47 14.34
C MET A 1 -22.60 61.50 15.51
N LYS A 2 -23.06 62.01 16.67
CA LYS A 2 -23.19 61.30 17.96
C LYS A 2 -24.57 60.67 18.08
N ILE A 3 -24.67 59.40 18.51
CA ILE A 3 -25.85 58.84 19.21
C ILE A 3 -25.30 57.77 20.19
N ARG A 4 -25.01 58.09 21.46
CA ARG A 4 -25.85 58.01 22.68
C ARG A 4 -26.46 56.62 22.98
N PHE A 5 -25.78 55.90 23.87
CA PHE A 5 -26.38 54.91 24.78
C PHE A 5 -27.06 55.63 25.97
N PRO A 6 -28.15 55.08 26.52
CA PRO A 6 -28.46 55.26 27.92
C PRO A 6 -28.33 53.95 28.70
N ARG A 7 -27.85 54.15 29.93
CA ARG A 7 -27.51 53.22 30.99
C ARG A 7 -28.55 53.46 32.09
N ASN A 8 -29.11 52.40 32.68
CA ASN A 8 -29.21 52.17 34.14
C ASN A 8 -30.41 51.31 34.56
N THR A 9 -30.07 50.08 34.96
CA THR A 9 -30.42 49.39 36.22
C THR A 9 -31.83 49.54 36.81
N ALA A 10 -32.53 48.41 36.94
CA ALA A 10 -32.64 47.68 38.22
C ALA A 10 -33.26 46.28 38.04
N CYS A 11 -32.71 45.34 38.83
CA CYS A 11 -33.16 44.02 39.26
C CYS A 11 -34.51 43.46 38.79
N LEU A 12 -34.51 42.20 38.31
CA LEU A 12 -35.32 41.15 38.93
C LEU A 12 -34.76 39.75 38.59
N ILE A 13 -34.41 39.00 39.64
CA ILE A 13 -34.15 37.56 39.62
C ILE A 13 -35.51 36.86 39.59
N VAL A 14 -35.71 35.91 38.67
CA VAL A 14 -36.85 34.98 38.71
C VAL A 14 -36.34 33.55 38.51
N LEU A 15 -36.24 32.81 39.62
CA LEU A 15 -36.41 31.36 39.68
C LEU A 15 -37.89 31.06 39.46
N LEU A 16 -38.22 30.01 38.69
CA LEU A 16 -39.42 29.20 38.95
C LEU A 16 -39.33 27.83 38.27
N LEU A 17 -39.28 26.81 39.14
CA LEU A 17 -39.52 25.40 38.85
C LEU A 17 -40.94 25.18 38.29
N SER A 18 -41.08 24.19 37.41
CA SER A 18 -42.34 23.46 37.15
C SER A 18 -41.98 21.99 36.93
N CYS A 19 -42.15 21.11 37.94
CA CYS A 19 -43.37 20.39 38.33
C CYS A 19 -43.83 19.36 37.28
N PHE A 20 -43.30 18.13 37.39
CA PHE A 20 -43.95 16.91 36.88
C PHE A 20 -44.97 16.43 37.92
N VAL A 21 -46.24 16.35 37.52
CA VAL A 21 -47.33 15.80 38.33
C VAL A 21 -47.45 14.29 38.06
N VAL A 22 -47.42 13.53 39.14
CA VAL A 22 -47.69 12.09 39.21
C VAL A 22 -49.20 11.87 39.21
N THR A 23 -49.69 10.97 38.34
CA THR A 23 -50.97 10.27 38.56
C THR A 23 -50.81 8.78 38.21
N ARG A 24 -51.59 7.95 38.92
CA ARG A 24 -51.31 6.56 39.30
C ARG A 24 -52.32 5.58 38.68
N SER A 25 -51.94 4.30 38.67
CA SER A 25 -52.76 3.06 38.63
C SER A 25 -53.00 2.45 37.23
N GLN A 26 -52.90 1.14 36.98
CA GLN A 26 -53.01 -0.04 37.84
C GLN A 26 -52.02 -1.15 37.41
N GLN A 27 -51.41 -1.83 38.38
CA GLN A 27 -50.81 -3.16 38.21
C GLN A 27 -51.81 -4.22 38.67
N VAL A 28 -52.08 -5.21 37.80
CA VAL A 28 -52.78 -6.44 38.17
C VAL A 28 -51.74 -7.46 38.63
N THR A 29 -51.89 -7.88 39.87
CA THR A 29 -51.16 -8.96 40.53
C THR A 29 -51.76 -10.31 40.15
N THR A 30 -50.91 -11.25 39.72
CA THR A 30 -51.20 -12.69 39.87
C THR A 30 -50.00 -13.33 40.58
N VAL A 31 -50.28 -13.85 41.78
CA VAL A 31 -49.34 -14.56 42.65
C VAL A 31 -49.35 -16.05 42.27
N VAL A 32 -48.18 -16.66 42.06
CA VAL A 32 -47.99 -18.11 42.22
C VAL A 32 -46.64 -18.36 42.92
N SER A 33 -46.71 -19.25 43.92
CA SER A 33 -45.73 -19.65 44.96
C SER A 33 -44.38 -20.20 44.48
N PRO A 34 -43.36 -20.30 45.36
CA PRO A 34 -41.99 -20.64 44.98
C PRO A 34 -41.78 -22.16 44.89
N SER A 35 -40.94 -22.61 43.95
CA SER A 35 -40.45 -23.98 43.83
C SER A 35 -39.10 -23.98 43.09
N PRO A 36 -38.30 -25.05 43.25
CA PRO A 36 -37.15 -25.16 44.13
C PRO A 36 -35.84 -24.67 43.48
N SER A 37 -34.83 -24.37 44.32
CA SER A 37 -33.47 -24.06 43.88
C SER A 37 -32.94 -25.13 42.90
N PRO A 38 -32.45 -24.76 41.71
CA PRO A 38 -31.78 -25.72 40.85
C PRO A 38 -30.46 -26.15 41.50
N SER A 39 -30.23 -27.46 41.55
CA SER A 39 -28.95 -28.08 41.90
C SER A 39 -27.79 -27.47 41.10
N PRO A 40 -26.57 -27.44 41.66
CA PRO A 40 -25.45 -26.71 41.06
C PRO A 40 -25.11 -27.35 39.72
N ALA A 41 -25.38 -26.63 38.63
CA ALA A 41 -24.83 -26.93 37.33
C ALA A 41 -23.31 -26.89 37.47
N GLN A 42 -22.65 -27.99 37.06
CA GLN A 42 -21.20 -28.10 37.04
C GLN A 42 -20.61 -26.88 36.33
N SER A 43 -19.67 -26.22 36.99
CA SER A 43 -18.87 -25.15 36.39
C SER A 43 -18.35 -25.61 35.03
N PRO A 44 -18.47 -24.81 33.96
CA PRO A 44 -17.78 -25.11 32.71
C PRO A 44 -16.30 -25.32 33.06
N ALA A 45 -15.71 -26.41 32.57
CA ALA A 45 -14.28 -26.62 32.69
C ALA A 45 -13.58 -25.35 32.19
N PRO A 46 -12.58 -24.82 32.92
CA PRO A 46 -11.90 -23.60 32.51
C PRO A 46 -11.36 -23.81 31.10
N VAL A 47 -11.86 -23.02 30.15
CA VAL A 47 -11.27 -22.94 28.81
C VAL A 47 -9.82 -22.55 29.04
N ALA A 48 -8.89 -23.44 28.72
CA ALA A 48 -7.47 -23.16 28.83
C ALA A 48 -7.19 -21.87 28.07
N LEU A 49 -6.69 -20.85 28.78
CA LEU A 49 -6.28 -19.60 28.16
C LEU A 49 -5.33 -19.92 27.00
N PRO A 50 -5.52 -19.33 25.80
CA PRO A 50 -4.60 -19.54 24.71
C PRO A 50 -3.17 -19.27 25.19
N THR A 51 -2.26 -20.20 24.90
CA THR A 51 -0.83 -20.01 25.22
C THR A 51 -0.36 -18.69 24.60
N PRO A 52 0.33 -17.82 25.35
CA PRO A 52 0.82 -16.56 24.81
C PRO A 52 1.66 -16.81 23.56
N ALA A 53 1.46 -15.98 22.53
CA ALA A 53 2.27 -16.05 21.32
C ALA A 53 3.78 -15.98 21.68
N PRO A 54 4.67 -16.65 20.92
CA PRO A 54 6.10 -16.74 21.28
C PRO A 54 6.75 -15.37 21.57
N GLU A 55 6.39 -14.35 20.78
CA GLU A 55 6.86 -12.97 20.95
C GLU A 55 6.39 -12.34 22.27
N GLN A 56 5.17 -12.64 22.71
CA GLN A 56 4.60 -12.14 23.96
C GLN A 56 5.26 -12.81 25.15
N LYS A 57 5.46 -14.13 25.08
CA LYS A 57 6.15 -14.89 26.13
C LYS A 57 7.58 -14.37 26.35
N ALA A 58 8.35 -14.21 25.26
CA ALA A 58 9.72 -13.69 25.35
C ALA A 58 9.77 -12.27 25.95
N TYR A 59 8.84 -11.40 25.55
CA TYR A 59 8.72 -10.05 26.09
C TYR A 59 8.35 -10.05 27.59
N ASP A 60 7.38 -10.87 27.99
CA ASP A 60 6.97 -10.99 29.39
C ASP A 60 8.09 -11.54 30.28
N GLU A 61 8.87 -12.51 29.78
CA GLU A 61 10.05 -13.04 30.47
C GLU A 61 11.13 -11.95 30.64
N ALA A 62 11.44 -11.21 29.57
CA ALA A 62 12.38 -10.10 29.64
C ALA A 62 11.97 -9.04 30.68
N ARG A 63 10.68 -8.70 30.76
CA ARG A 63 10.17 -7.73 31.74
C ARG A 63 10.28 -8.16 33.20
N ARG A 64 10.29 -9.47 33.48
CA ARG A 64 10.41 -10.03 34.84
C ARG A 64 11.84 -10.02 35.37
N ILE A 65 12.84 -9.80 34.51
CA ILE A 65 14.24 -9.72 34.92
C ILE A 65 14.44 -8.49 35.80
N LYS A 66 14.96 -8.70 37.01
CA LYS A 66 15.20 -7.63 38.00
C LYS A 66 16.53 -6.90 37.80
N ASP A 67 17.54 -7.61 37.32
CA ASP A 67 18.85 -7.03 37.01
C ASP A 67 18.73 -6.09 35.80
N PRO A 68 19.08 -4.79 35.93
CA PRO A 68 18.87 -3.83 34.85
C PRO A 68 19.60 -4.14 33.55
N GLN A 69 20.84 -4.63 33.65
CA GLN A 69 21.67 -4.92 32.48
C GLN A 69 21.17 -6.16 31.73
N LYS A 70 20.87 -7.24 32.46
CA LYS A 70 20.27 -8.45 31.88
C LYS A 70 18.89 -8.20 31.30
N LYS A 71 18.10 -7.30 31.89
CA LYS A 71 16.81 -6.89 31.35
C LYS A 71 16.96 -6.20 30.00
N ILE A 72 17.92 -5.28 29.87
CA ILE A 72 18.23 -4.61 28.61
C ILE A 72 18.61 -5.64 27.54
N GLU A 73 19.55 -6.54 27.83
CA GLU A 73 19.99 -7.58 26.90
C GLU A 73 18.83 -8.48 26.43
N ALA A 74 17.93 -8.83 27.34
CA ALA A 74 16.74 -9.61 27.01
C ALA A 74 15.74 -8.83 26.14
N LEU A 75 15.52 -7.54 26.41
CA LEU A 75 14.67 -6.68 25.58
C LEU A 75 15.27 -6.45 24.19
N GLU A 76 16.59 -6.26 24.08
CA GLU A 76 17.30 -6.18 22.79
C GLU A 76 17.12 -7.47 21.98
N LYS A 77 17.19 -8.62 22.65
CA LYS A 77 16.91 -9.91 22.02
C LYS A 77 15.48 -10.01 21.50
N VAL A 78 14.48 -9.54 22.27
CA VAL A 78 13.08 -9.49 21.80
C VAL A 78 12.94 -8.63 20.54
N VAL A 79 13.56 -7.44 20.52
CA VAL A 79 13.53 -6.56 19.34
C VAL A 79 14.20 -7.21 18.13
N LYS A 80 15.31 -7.93 18.35
CA LYS A 80 16.05 -8.63 17.30
C LYS A 80 15.30 -9.85 16.74
N ASP A 81 14.69 -10.64 17.61
CA ASP A 81 14.03 -11.89 17.23
C ASP A 81 12.63 -11.63 16.63
N PHE A 82 11.97 -10.53 17.01
CA PHE A 82 10.59 -10.20 16.62
C PHE A 82 10.41 -8.76 16.09
N PRO A 83 11.24 -8.28 15.13
CA PRO A 83 11.34 -6.86 14.77
C PRO A 83 10.05 -6.21 14.23
N ASP A 84 9.11 -7.03 13.75
CA ASP A 84 7.84 -6.60 13.12
C ASP A 84 6.62 -6.78 14.02
N LYS A 85 6.81 -7.22 15.26
CA LYS A 85 5.71 -7.42 16.21
C LYS A 85 5.47 -6.17 17.05
N VAL A 86 4.23 -5.99 17.51
CA VAL A 86 3.86 -4.92 18.47
C VAL A 86 4.74 -4.99 19.72
N THR A 87 5.12 -6.20 20.14
CA THR A 87 6.03 -6.43 21.28
C THR A 87 7.41 -5.83 21.08
N ALA A 88 7.93 -5.72 19.85
CA ALA A 88 9.20 -5.04 19.61
C ALA A 88 9.08 -3.52 19.79
N PHE A 89 7.93 -2.91 19.50
CA PHE A 89 7.70 -1.49 19.82
C PHE A 89 7.64 -1.26 21.34
N GLN A 90 6.95 -2.16 22.06
CA GLN A 90 6.89 -2.12 23.52
C GLN A 90 8.28 -2.35 24.15
N ALA A 91 9.05 -3.30 23.63
CA ALA A 91 10.40 -3.59 24.10
C ALA A 91 11.37 -2.40 23.88
N ARG A 92 11.28 -1.69 22.75
CA ARG A 92 12.06 -0.45 22.52
C ARG A 92 11.73 0.62 23.57
N ASN A 93 10.45 0.80 23.89
CA ASN A 93 10.02 1.76 24.92
C ASN A 93 10.51 1.36 26.32
N ASP A 94 10.38 0.09 26.70
CA ASP A 94 10.87 -0.41 27.99
C ASP A 94 12.39 -0.35 28.11
N LEU A 95 13.11 -0.50 26.99
CA LEU A 95 14.56 -0.39 26.92
C LEU A 95 15.01 1.06 27.16
N LEU A 96 14.33 2.05 26.55
CA LEU A 96 14.54 3.45 26.86
C LEU A 96 14.29 3.75 28.35
N ASP A 97 13.18 3.26 28.91
CA ASP A 97 12.85 3.46 30.32
C ASP A 97 13.89 2.82 31.26
N ALA A 98 14.41 1.64 30.89
CA ALA A 98 15.45 0.95 31.64
C ALA A 98 16.77 1.74 31.64
N TYR A 99 17.16 2.33 30.52
CA TYR A 99 18.35 3.19 30.45
C TYR A 99 18.18 4.48 31.25
N ILE A 100 17.05 5.19 31.07
CA ILE A 100 16.77 6.43 31.81
C ILE A 100 16.80 6.19 33.32
N LYS A 101 16.13 5.12 33.78
CA LYS A 101 15.99 4.84 35.22
C LYS A 101 17.27 4.36 35.88
N ASN A 102 18.02 3.46 35.23
CA ASN A 102 19.12 2.75 35.88
C ASN A 102 20.52 3.23 35.44
N PHE A 103 20.61 3.92 34.31
CA PHE A 103 21.88 4.35 33.71
C PHE A 103 21.81 5.81 33.18
N PRO A 104 21.38 6.79 34.00
CA PRO A 104 21.10 8.15 33.54
C PRO A 104 22.32 8.91 32.97
N THR A 105 23.53 8.48 33.31
CA THR A 105 24.77 9.07 32.78
C THR A 105 25.17 8.54 31.40
N GLN A 106 24.54 7.45 30.91
CA GLN A 106 24.83 6.87 29.60
C GLN A 106 23.96 7.52 28.52
N THR A 107 24.10 8.85 28.36
CA THR A 107 23.29 9.68 27.45
C THR A 107 23.34 9.21 26.00
N ASP A 108 24.49 8.71 25.52
CA ASP A 108 24.61 8.15 24.17
C ASP A 108 23.74 6.91 23.95
N LYS A 109 23.63 6.04 24.96
CA LYS A 109 22.76 4.85 24.89
C LYS A 109 21.30 5.20 25.02
N ILE A 110 20.97 6.19 25.87
CA ILE A 110 19.60 6.73 25.97
C ILE A 110 19.16 7.31 24.62
N ARG A 111 20.03 8.11 23.97
CA ARG A 111 19.77 8.65 22.65
C ARG A 111 19.56 7.55 21.61
N ALA A 112 20.49 6.59 21.52
CA ALA A 112 20.38 5.48 20.57
C ALA A 112 19.12 4.62 20.80
N ALA A 113 18.71 4.43 22.06
CA ALA A 113 17.47 3.75 22.41
C ALA A 113 16.22 4.51 21.95
N ALA A 114 16.20 5.83 22.16
CA ALA A 114 15.12 6.70 21.73
C ALA A 114 15.02 6.80 20.20
N GLU A 115 16.15 6.93 19.48
CA GLU A 115 16.17 7.00 18.02
C GLU A 115 15.54 5.78 17.36
N LYS A 116 15.72 4.59 17.95
CA LYS A 116 15.06 3.35 17.50
C LYS A 116 13.53 3.38 17.62
N ILE A 117 12.95 4.24 18.47
CA ILE A 117 11.49 4.44 18.59
C ILE A 117 10.97 5.31 17.44
N PHE A 118 11.82 6.19 16.90
CA PHE A 118 11.46 7.12 15.83
C PHE A 118 11.64 6.54 14.43
N GLU A 119 12.18 5.32 14.28
CA GLU A 119 12.45 4.68 12.99
C GLU A 119 11.25 4.88 12.02
N PRO A 120 11.38 5.76 11.01
CA PRO A 120 10.26 6.28 10.23
C PRO A 120 9.56 5.21 9.38
N SER A 121 10.22 4.07 9.22
CA SER A 121 9.83 2.99 8.34
C SER A 121 8.59 2.22 8.81
N LYS A 122 7.85 2.65 9.84
CA LYS A 122 6.67 1.90 10.34
C LYS A 122 5.49 2.75 10.87
N VAL A 123 5.56 4.08 10.87
CA VAL A 123 4.57 4.93 11.56
C VAL A 123 4.07 6.10 10.69
N SER A 124 2.79 6.46 10.82
CA SER A 124 2.23 7.66 10.18
C SER A 124 2.85 8.93 10.78
N PRO A 125 2.81 10.08 10.09
CA PRO A 125 3.32 11.35 10.65
C PRO A 125 2.73 11.68 12.03
N LEU A 126 1.44 11.42 12.26
CA LEU A 126 0.80 11.57 13.57
C LEU A 126 1.38 10.64 14.64
N ALA A 127 1.59 9.37 14.30
CA ALA A 127 2.19 8.41 15.22
C ALA A 127 3.67 8.73 15.51
N LEU A 128 4.41 9.19 14.50
CA LEU A 128 5.79 9.66 14.68
C LEU A 128 5.84 10.91 15.57
N GLY A 129 4.94 11.88 15.35
CA GLY A 129 4.80 13.04 16.23
C GLY A 129 4.50 12.63 17.68
N SER A 130 3.62 11.64 17.87
CA SER A 130 3.33 11.06 19.19
C SER A 130 4.55 10.45 19.86
N ASN A 131 5.36 9.72 19.09
CA ASN A 131 6.58 9.11 19.60
C ASN A 131 7.59 10.17 20.04
N TYR A 132 7.77 11.23 19.26
CA TYR A 132 8.62 12.37 19.64
C TYR A 132 8.18 13.00 20.95
N LEU A 133 6.87 13.30 21.10
CA LEU A 133 6.31 13.86 22.33
C LEU A 133 6.52 12.92 23.53
N ASN A 134 6.26 11.63 23.37
CA ASN A 134 6.43 10.65 24.44
C ASN A 134 7.88 10.59 24.93
N VAL A 135 8.86 10.49 24.02
CA VAL A 135 10.28 10.49 24.40
C VAL A 135 10.68 11.81 25.03
N ALA A 136 10.22 12.95 24.50
CA ALA A 136 10.47 14.26 25.10
C ALA A 136 9.99 14.33 26.55
N THR A 137 8.76 13.86 26.83
CA THR A 137 8.21 13.80 28.19
C THR A 137 9.06 12.91 29.10
N LYS A 138 9.46 11.71 28.65
CA LYS A 138 10.31 10.81 29.45
C LYS A 138 11.66 11.44 29.82
N LEU A 139 12.29 12.13 28.87
CA LEU A 139 13.56 12.83 29.08
C LEU A 139 13.41 14.02 30.03
N MET A 140 12.35 14.81 29.85
CA MET A 140 12.00 15.94 30.71
C MET A 140 11.71 15.49 32.15
N ASP A 141 10.88 14.47 32.35
CA ASP A 141 10.54 13.91 33.66
C ASP A 141 11.78 13.40 34.41
N ALA A 142 12.78 12.91 33.67
CA ALA A 142 14.05 12.44 34.21
C ALA A 142 15.10 13.56 34.41
N GLY A 143 14.85 14.78 33.92
CA GLY A 143 15.82 15.87 33.93
C GLY A 143 17.03 15.63 33.01
N LEU A 144 16.88 14.80 31.97
CA LEU A 144 17.98 14.38 31.09
C LEU A 144 17.85 15.01 29.71
N MET A 145 18.97 15.46 29.14
CA MET A 145 19.05 15.91 27.73
C MET A 145 17.99 16.97 27.37
N LEU A 146 17.76 17.95 28.25
CA LEU A 146 16.62 18.87 28.16
C LEU A 146 16.55 19.64 26.84
N ASP A 147 17.68 20.08 26.28
CA ASP A 147 17.73 20.74 24.98
C ASP A 147 17.21 19.83 23.85
N TRP A 148 17.53 18.54 23.91
CA TRP A 148 17.02 17.56 22.96
C TRP A 148 15.55 17.21 23.22
N ALA A 149 15.13 17.14 24.48
CA ALA A 149 13.72 16.96 24.83
C ALA A 149 12.87 18.13 24.29
N GLU A 150 13.36 19.37 24.36
CA GLU A 150 12.72 20.54 23.76
C GLU A 150 12.63 20.42 22.23
N GLU A 151 13.72 20.03 21.56
CA GLU A 151 13.73 19.80 20.12
C GLU A 151 12.69 18.75 19.70
N LEU A 152 12.67 17.60 20.40
CA LEU A 152 11.72 16.51 20.14
C LEU A 152 10.28 16.96 20.41
N SER A 153 10.03 17.70 21.49
CA SER A 153 8.70 18.24 21.82
C SER A 153 8.19 19.21 20.75
N THR A 154 9.06 20.13 20.31
CA THR A 154 8.77 21.09 19.24
C THR A 154 8.48 20.39 17.93
N LYS A 155 9.32 19.41 17.56
CA LYS A 155 9.15 18.62 16.35
C LYS A 155 7.85 17.82 16.36
N GLY A 156 7.57 17.12 17.46
CA GLY A 156 6.35 16.34 17.64
C GLY A 156 5.09 17.20 17.55
N SER A 157 5.08 18.36 18.20
CA SER A 157 3.96 19.32 18.16
C SER A 157 3.74 19.90 16.77
N ALA A 158 4.81 20.33 16.09
CA ALA A 158 4.72 20.86 14.73
C ALA A 158 4.12 19.84 13.74
N MET A 159 4.45 18.55 13.89
CA MET A 159 3.86 17.48 13.08
C MET A 159 2.36 17.33 13.32
N TYR A 160 1.91 17.42 14.58
CA TYR A 160 0.49 17.41 14.91
C TYR A 160 -0.26 18.61 14.33
N GLU A 161 0.31 19.82 14.48
CA GLU A 161 -0.28 21.05 13.96
C GLU A 161 -0.43 21.01 12.44
N ASP A 162 0.61 20.55 11.72
CA ASP A 162 0.56 20.44 10.27
C ASP A 162 -0.49 19.42 9.80
N GLU A 163 -0.55 18.23 10.42
CA GLU A 163 -1.54 17.20 10.07
C GLU A 163 -2.98 17.63 10.41
N MET A 164 -3.19 18.30 11.54
CA MET A 164 -4.48 18.89 11.89
C MET A 164 -4.87 20.00 10.91
N ALA A 165 -3.95 20.89 10.56
CA ALA A 165 -4.20 21.96 9.59
C ALA A 165 -4.54 21.40 8.20
N LYS A 166 -3.81 20.36 7.74
CA LYS A 166 -4.14 19.62 6.51
C LYS A 166 -5.53 19.00 6.58
N SER A 167 -5.86 18.34 7.68
CA SER A 167 -7.19 17.72 7.90
C SER A 167 -8.32 18.76 7.81
N ILE A 168 -8.16 19.91 8.48
CA ILE A 168 -9.14 21.00 8.47
C ILE A 168 -9.30 21.58 7.05
N ARG A 169 -8.18 21.81 6.33
CA ARG A 169 -8.23 22.28 4.93
C ARG A 169 -8.98 21.29 4.03
N ARG A 170 -8.69 19.98 4.12
CA ARG A 170 -9.38 18.94 3.36
C ARG A 170 -10.88 18.87 3.68
N GLN A 171 -11.27 18.98 4.95
CA GLN A 171 -12.69 19.00 5.33
C GLN A 171 -13.42 20.22 4.76
N ARG A 172 -12.79 21.41 4.85
CA ARG A 172 -13.32 22.64 4.24
C ARG A 172 -13.48 22.49 2.73
N ALA A 173 -12.48 21.91 2.06
CA ALA A 173 -12.50 21.68 0.62
C ALA A 173 -13.67 20.76 0.21
N ARG A 174 -13.93 19.67 0.94
CA ARG A 174 -15.06 18.77 0.67
C ARG A 174 -16.43 19.44 0.80
N GLY A 175 -16.60 20.30 1.80
CA GLY A 175 -17.82 21.10 1.96
C GLY A 175 -18.02 22.06 0.79
N GLN A 176 -16.94 22.71 0.35
CA GLN A 176 -16.94 23.63 -0.80
C GLN A 176 -17.20 22.90 -2.13
N ASP A 177 -16.59 21.72 -2.35
CA ASP A 177 -16.85 20.85 -3.52
C ASP A 177 -18.34 20.50 -3.60
N THR A 178 -18.91 20.07 -2.48
CA THR A 178 -20.32 19.68 -2.38
C THR A 178 -21.23 20.86 -2.73
N LEU A 179 -21.01 22.04 -2.13
CA LEU A 179 -21.76 23.25 -2.45
C LEU A 179 -21.62 23.64 -3.92
N GLY A 180 -20.40 23.60 -4.45
CA GLY A 180 -20.11 23.89 -5.85
C GLY A 180 -20.90 23.01 -6.81
N ARG A 181 -20.94 21.69 -6.54
CA ARG A 181 -21.67 20.71 -7.34
C ARG A 181 -23.18 20.82 -7.17
N ILE A 182 -23.68 21.17 -5.99
CA ILE A 182 -25.10 21.50 -5.77
C ILE A 182 -25.50 22.71 -6.61
N TYR A 183 -24.73 23.79 -6.56
CA TYR A 183 -25.03 24.98 -7.35
C TYR A 183 -24.95 24.71 -8.85
N LEU A 184 -24.03 23.85 -9.30
CA LEU A 184 -23.95 23.43 -10.70
C LEU A 184 -25.25 22.72 -11.12
N LYS A 185 -25.74 21.78 -10.31
CA LYS A 185 -27.02 21.08 -10.56
C LYS A 185 -28.24 22.01 -10.52
N GLN A 186 -28.17 23.11 -9.77
CA GLN A 186 -29.21 24.15 -9.73
C GLN A 186 -29.11 25.17 -10.87
N GLY A 187 -28.15 25.05 -11.78
CA GLY A 187 -27.90 26.04 -12.84
C GLY A 187 -27.27 27.36 -12.34
N LYS A 188 -26.84 27.43 -11.08
CA LYS A 188 -26.21 28.61 -10.46
C LYS A 188 -24.71 28.64 -10.77
N THR A 189 -24.37 28.73 -12.05
CA THR A 189 -23.01 28.58 -12.59
C THR A 189 -21.96 29.47 -11.91
N LYS A 190 -22.29 30.74 -11.62
CA LYS A 190 -21.36 31.67 -10.96
C LYS A 190 -20.99 31.21 -9.54
N GLN A 191 -21.98 30.79 -8.75
CA GLN A 191 -21.75 30.28 -7.40
C GLN A 191 -21.01 28.94 -7.44
N ALA A 192 -21.39 28.06 -8.37
CA ALA A 192 -20.71 26.78 -8.58
C ALA A 192 -19.21 26.99 -8.83
N LYS A 193 -18.86 27.85 -9.79
CA LYS A 193 -17.45 28.16 -10.13
C LYS A 193 -16.67 28.69 -8.93
N THR A 194 -17.27 29.57 -8.12
CA THR A 194 -16.63 30.11 -6.91
C THR A 194 -16.29 29.01 -5.91
N TYR A 195 -17.26 28.18 -5.54
CA TYR A 195 -17.05 27.16 -4.50
C TYR A 195 -16.14 26.03 -4.98
N LEU A 196 -16.21 25.61 -6.24
CA LEU A 196 -15.30 24.60 -6.79
C LEU A 196 -13.85 25.11 -6.84
N LYS A 197 -13.64 26.39 -7.17
CA LYS A 197 -12.30 27.01 -7.10
C LYS A 197 -11.77 27.08 -5.66
N LEU A 198 -12.62 27.48 -4.70
CA LEU A 198 -12.25 27.50 -3.28
C LEU A 198 -11.88 26.09 -2.78
N ALA A 199 -12.62 25.07 -3.22
CA ALA A 199 -12.31 23.68 -2.90
C ALA A 199 -10.90 23.32 -3.40
N LEU A 200 -10.57 23.60 -4.66
CA LEU A 200 -9.23 23.34 -5.21
C LEU A 200 -8.12 24.17 -4.58
N THR A 201 -8.41 25.37 -4.06
CA THR A 201 -7.44 26.14 -3.27
C THR A 201 -7.10 25.45 -1.94
N ASN A 202 -8.08 24.79 -1.30
CA ASN A 202 -7.87 24.10 -0.02
C ASN A 202 -7.37 22.66 -0.20
N ASP A 203 -7.76 21.99 -1.28
CA ASP A 203 -7.33 20.64 -1.65
C ASP A 203 -7.23 20.52 -3.19
N PRO A 204 -6.01 20.70 -3.75
CA PRO A 204 -5.77 20.60 -5.19
C PRO A 204 -6.01 19.20 -5.78
N GLU A 205 -6.26 18.17 -4.96
CA GLU A 205 -6.43 16.78 -5.41
C GLU A 205 -7.89 16.42 -5.72
N LEU A 206 -8.84 17.36 -5.51
CA LEU A 206 -10.27 17.11 -5.69
C LEU A 206 -10.69 17.01 -7.16
N SER A 207 -10.61 15.80 -7.70
CA SER A 207 -11.05 15.47 -9.07
C SER A 207 -12.51 15.86 -9.34
N SER A 208 -13.41 15.74 -8.36
CA SER A 208 -14.81 16.16 -8.50
C SER A 208 -14.97 17.66 -8.72
N SER A 209 -14.12 18.49 -8.10
CA SER A 209 -14.12 19.94 -8.30
C SER A 209 -13.59 20.29 -9.69
N MET A 210 -12.55 19.60 -10.14
CA MET A 210 -12.02 19.73 -11.50
C MET A 210 -13.08 19.35 -12.53
N ILE A 211 -13.75 18.20 -12.39
CA ILE A 211 -14.85 17.79 -13.29
C ILE A 211 -15.94 18.86 -13.35
N GLY A 212 -16.38 19.38 -12.20
CA GLY A 212 -17.40 20.44 -12.16
C GLY A 212 -16.96 21.72 -12.88
N LEU A 213 -15.69 22.12 -12.74
CA LEU A 213 -15.14 23.27 -13.46
C LEU A 213 -14.97 23.00 -14.96
N GLY A 214 -14.62 21.77 -15.34
CA GLY A 214 -14.57 21.31 -16.72
C GLY A 214 -15.95 21.37 -17.38
N THR A 215 -16.99 20.89 -16.71
CA THR A 215 -18.38 21.02 -17.19
C THR A 215 -18.81 22.48 -17.34
N ILE A 216 -18.45 23.34 -16.38
CA ILE A 216 -18.75 24.78 -16.48
C ILE A 216 -18.04 25.44 -17.66
N ALA A 217 -16.77 25.09 -17.89
CA ALA A 217 -15.98 25.60 -19.01
C ALA A 217 -16.54 25.14 -20.35
N GLU A 218 -16.88 23.86 -20.46
CA GLU A 218 -17.45 23.28 -21.68
C GLU A 218 -18.80 23.91 -22.03
N ASN A 219 -19.69 24.08 -21.04
CA ASN A 219 -20.96 24.76 -21.23
C ASN A 219 -20.82 26.25 -21.63
N ALA A 220 -19.65 26.85 -21.39
CA ALA A 220 -19.33 28.21 -21.80
C ALA A 220 -18.61 28.28 -23.17
N GLY A 221 -18.38 27.14 -23.83
CA GLY A 221 -17.60 27.06 -25.07
C GLY A 221 -16.09 27.23 -24.87
N ASP A 222 -15.60 27.23 -23.63
CA ASP A 222 -14.17 27.30 -23.32
C ASP A 222 -13.57 25.89 -23.31
N HIS A 223 -13.50 25.28 -24.50
CA HIS A 223 -13.02 23.92 -24.69
C HIS A 223 -11.58 23.73 -24.17
N LYS A 224 -10.73 24.75 -24.28
CA LYS A 224 -9.34 24.69 -23.79
C LYS A 224 -9.32 24.54 -22.27
N ALA A 225 -10.08 25.37 -21.53
CA ALA A 225 -10.17 25.22 -20.09
C ALA A 225 -10.86 23.91 -19.68
N ALA A 226 -11.87 23.46 -20.44
CA ALA A 226 -12.56 22.20 -20.21
C ALA A 226 -11.58 21.01 -20.29
N ILE A 227 -10.77 20.93 -21.36
CA ILE A 227 -9.72 19.92 -21.52
C ILE A 227 -8.77 19.95 -20.32
N GLU A 228 -8.30 21.12 -19.91
CA GLU A 228 -7.36 21.23 -18.78
C GLU A 228 -7.93 20.65 -17.48
N TYR A 229 -9.18 21.00 -17.16
CA TYR A 229 -9.83 20.50 -15.95
C TYR A 229 -10.13 19.00 -16.03
N PHE A 230 -10.70 18.51 -17.13
CA PHE A 230 -11.03 17.10 -17.28
C PHE A 230 -9.78 16.22 -17.30
N THR A 231 -8.74 16.60 -18.02
CA THR A 231 -7.49 15.83 -18.07
C THR A 231 -6.76 15.82 -16.73
N SER A 232 -6.80 16.92 -15.97
CA SER A 232 -6.25 16.97 -14.61
C SER A 232 -7.00 16.07 -13.62
N ALA A 233 -8.31 15.91 -13.80
CA ALA A 233 -9.10 14.94 -13.05
C ALA A 233 -8.81 13.50 -13.49
N ALA A 234 -8.74 13.26 -14.81
CA ALA A 234 -8.59 11.94 -15.41
C ALA A 234 -7.29 11.23 -15.02
N VAL A 235 -6.21 11.97 -14.72
CA VAL A 235 -4.94 11.40 -14.26
C VAL A 235 -4.90 11.10 -12.76
N LYS A 236 -5.96 11.45 -12.02
CA LYS A 236 -6.10 11.20 -10.58
C LYS A 236 -7.19 10.17 -10.27
N THR A 237 -8.20 10.05 -11.11
CA THR A 237 -9.26 9.04 -11.00
C THR A 237 -9.93 8.84 -12.36
N PRO A 238 -10.48 7.65 -12.67
CA PRO A 238 -11.20 7.42 -13.92
C PRO A 238 -12.41 8.33 -14.01
N LEU A 239 -12.56 9.01 -15.15
CA LEU A 239 -13.77 9.77 -15.42
C LEU A 239 -14.95 8.82 -15.63
N LYS A 240 -16.12 9.21 -15.12
CA LYS A 240 -17.37 8.54 -15.48
C LYS A 240 -17.62 8.72 -16.97
N LYS A 241 -18.36 7.78 -17.58
CA LYS A 241 -18.66 7.80 -19.02
C LYS A 241 -19.14 9.16 -19.53
N ALA A 242 -20.07 9.81 -18.82
CA ALA A 242 -20.58 11.13 -19.21
C ALA A 242 -19.50 12.22 -19.16
N ASP A 243 -18.67 12.25 -18.12
CA ASP A 243 -17.59 13.24 -17.97
C ASP A 243 -16.48 13.00 -19.01
N ARG A 244 -16.18 11.72 -19.30
CA ARG A 244 -15.26 11.32 -20.38
C ARG A 244 -15.76 11.79 -21.75
N GLN A 245 -17.06 11.65 -22.03
CA GLN A 245 -17.66 12.14 -23.28
C GLN A 245 -17.57 13.66 -23.41
N LEU A 246 -17.75 14.41 -22.31
CA LEU A 246 -17.55 15.87 -22.31
C LEU A 246 -16.09 16.24 -22.58
N MET A 247 -15.13 15.53 -21.97
CA MET A 247 -13.71 15.72 -22.26
C MET A 247 -13.37 15.45 -23.73
N GLU A 248 -13.88 14.35 -24.30
CA GLU A 248 -13.68 13.99 -25.70
C GLU A 248 -14.32 14.99 -26.66
N THR A 249 -15.51 15.51 -26.33
CA THR A 249 -16.19 16.56 -27.09
C THR A 249 -15.35 17.83 -27.12
N ALA A 250 -14.90 18.29 -25.94
CA ALA A 250 -14.03 19.45 -25.81
C ALA A 250 -12.73 19.26 -26.62
N TYR A 251 -12.12 18.07 -26.53
CA TYR A 251 -10.89 17.75 -27.24
C TYR A 251 -11.07 17.76 -28.75
N ARG A 252 -12.13 17.13 -29.28
CA ARG A 252 -12.47 17.12 -30.71
C ARG A 252 -12.69 18.54 -31.25
N ALA A 253 -13.36 19.40 -30.47
CA ALA A 253 -13.60 20.79 -30.84
C ALA A 253 -12.30 21.59 -31.05
N THR A 254 -11.18 21.19 -30.42
CA THR A 254 -9.88 21.86 -30.60
C THR A 254 -8.87 21.06 -31.44
N HIS A 255 -9.20 19.84 -31.88
CA HIS A 255 -8.29 18.91 -32.57
C HIS A 255 -8.90 18.30 -33.84
N GLN A 256 -9.57 19.12 -34.65
CA GLN A 256 -10.10 18.72 -35.96
C GLN A 256 -11.01 17.47 -35.89
N ASP A 257 -11.87 17.42 -34.89
CA ASP A 257 -12.76 16.29 -34.62
C ASP A 257 -12.05 14.95 -34.38
N SER A 258 -10.78 14.97 -33.96
CA SER A 258 -9.99 13.78 -33.66
C SER A 258 -9.73 13.61 -32.15
N LEU A 259 -9.53 12.35 -31.72
CA LEU A 259 -9.02 12.00 -30.39
C LEU A 259 -7.54 11.59 -30.41
N THR A 260 -6.91 11.59 -31.58
CA THR A 260 -5.47 11.33 -31.71
C THR A 260 -4.70 12.28 -30.79
N GLY A 261 -3.84 11.72 -29.94
CA GLY A 261 -3.04 12.48 -28.96
C GLY A 261 -3.71 12.72 -27.60
N LEU A 262 -5.00 12.37 -27.41
CA LEU A 262 -5.65 12.55 -26.11
C LEU A 262 -5.04 11.64 -25.03
N GLU A 263 -4.82 10.37 -25.35
CA GLU A 263 -4.18 9.46 -24.39
C GLU A 263 -2.71 9.84 -24.13
N ASP A 264 -1.99 10.36 -25.14
CA ASP A 264 -0.62 10.86 -24.96
C ASP A 264 -0.57 12.10 -24.05
N LEU A 265 -1.58 12.97 -24.15
CA LEU A 265 -1.76 14.11 -23.26
C LEU A 265 -1.99 13.66 -21.82
N LEU A 266 -2.84 12.64 -21.61
CA LEU A 266 -3.09 12.06 -20.29
C LEU A 266 -1.82 11.38 -19.74
N ASP A 267 -1.10 10.65 -20.58
CA ASP A 267 0.16 9.99 -20.25
C ASP A 267 1.21 11.03 -19.80
N SER A 268 1.35 12.13 -20.54
CA SER A 268 2.24 13.25 -20.20
C SER A 268 1.85 13.92 -18.89
N LYS A 269 0.56 14.20 -18.68
CA LYS A 269 0.06 14.79 -17.44
C LYS A 269 0.26 13.88 -16.23
N TYR A 270 0.06 12.58 -16.38
CA TYR A 270 0.31 11.61 -15.32
C TYR A 270 1.80 11.55 -14.95
N ARG A 271 2.71 11.51 -15.94
CA ARG A 271 4.15 11.56 -15.67
C ARG A 271 4.54 12.86 -14.96
N LYS A 272 4.00 14.00 -15.38
CA LYS A 272 4.23 15.30 -14.72
C LYS A 272 3.70 15.34 -13.28
N LEU A 273 2.56 14.71 -13.01
CA LEU A 273 2.02 14.58 -11.65
C LEU A 273 3.00 13.86 -10.71
N ASN A 274 3.79 12.94 -11.25
CA ASN A 274 4.73 12.11 -10.49
C ASN A 274 6.19 12.57 -10.58
N ALA A 275 6.48 13.59 -11.40
CA ALA A 275 7.85 14.01 -11.68
C ALA A 275 8.65 14.49 -10.45
N GLY A 276 7.97 14.82 -9.33
CA GLY A 276 8.64 15.15 -8.07
C GLY A 276 9.15 13.93 -7.27
N LEU A 277 8.82 12.71 -7.69
CA LEU A 277 9.37 11.49 -7.13
C LEU A 277 10.69 11.21 -7.85
N HIS A 278 11.81 11.44 -7.17
CA HIS A 278 13.16 11.17 -7.71
C HIS A 278 13.87 10.10 -6.89
N PHE A 279 14.30 9.02 -7.51
CA PHE A 279 15.03 7.95 -6.83
C PHE A 279 16.45 7.87 -7.37
N ASP A 280 17.44 7.93 -6.48
CA ASP A 280 18.84 7.84 -6.89
C ASP A 280 19.12 6.48 -7.51
N HIS A 281 19.97 6.44 -8.54
CA HIS A 281 20.43 5.17 -9.11
C HIS A 281 21.24 4.36 -8.09
N TYR A 282 21.04 3.04 -8.11
CA TYR A 282 21.74 2.14 -7.23
C TYR A 282 23.27 2.20 -7.42
N GLN A 283 24.00 2.25 -6.29
CA GLN A 283 25.45 2.15 -6.25
C GLN A 283 25.83 0.88 -5.50
N ALA A 284 26.53 -0.02 -6.16
CA ALA A 284 26.94 -1.29 -5.56
C ALA A 284 27.89 -1.06 -4.38
N SER A 285 27.63 -1.71 -3.25
CA SER A 285 28.55 -1.72 -2.11
C SER A 285 29.70 -2.69 -2.36
N THR A 286 30.74 -2.63 -1.52
CA THR A 286 31.84 -3.61 -1.55
C THR A 286 31.39 -5.02 -1.16
N LYS A 287 30.19 -5.18 -0.60
CA LYS A 287 29.59 -6.48 -0.23
C LYS A 287 28.65 -7.03 -1.30
N ARG A 288 28.45 -6.32 -2.41
CA ARG A 288 27.59 -6.75 -3.53
C ARG A 288 28.02 -8.14 -4.01
N THR A 289 27.06 -9.06 -4.10
CA THR A 289 27.29 -10.42 -4.61
C THR A 289 26.80 -10.55 -6.07
N SER A 290 26.64 -11.77 -6.55
CA SER A 290 25.99 -12.10 -7.83
C SER A 290 24.47 -12.32 -7.71
N ARG A 291 23.88 -12.08 -6.53
CA ARG A 291 22.45 -12.21 -6.28
C ARG A 291 21.66 -11.20 -7.10
N THR A 292 20.56 -11.63 -7.71
CA THR A 292 19.51 -10.73 -8.20
C THR A 292 18.33 -10.84 -7.23
N ALA A 293 17.94 -9.73 -6.62
CA ALA A 293 16.82 -9.68 -5.69
C ALA A 293 15.50 -9.77 -6.44
N LEU A 294 14.50 -10.39 -5.82
CA LEU A 294 13.12 -10.40 -6.30
C LEU A 294 12.22 -9.58 -5.37
N ALA A 295 11.51 -8.59 -5.90
CA ALA A 295 10.43 -7.91 -5.20
C ALA A 295 9.09 -8.22 -5.87
N GLU A 296 8.18 -8.82 -5.11
CA GLU A 296 6.81 -9.08 -5.53
C GLU A 296 5.88 -8.06 -4.83
N LEU A 297 4.96 -7.44 -5.57
CA LEU A 297 3.91 -6.60 -4.99
C LEU A 297 2.54 -7.18 -5.29
N PHE A 298 1.74 -7.38 -4.24
CA PHE A 298 0.32 -7.65 -4.37
C PHE A 298 -0.46 -6.34 -4.26
N THR A 299 -1.12 -5.93 -5.33
CA THR A 299 -1.79 -4.62 -5.46
C THR A 299 -3.19 -4.75 -6.06
N GLY A 300 -3.88 -3.63 -6.23
CA GLY A 300 -5.15 -3.54 -6.95
C GLY A 300 -5.42 -2.13 -7.47
N SER A 301 -5.91 -2.01 -8.69
CA SER A 301 -6.20 -0.75 -9.38
C SER A 301 -7.28 0.08 -8.68
N GLY A 302 -8.17 -0.58 -7.93
CA GLY A 302 -9.17 0.06 -7.09
C GLY A 302 -8.76 0.25 -5.63
N CYS A 303 -7.55 -0.13 -5.25
CA CYS A 303 -7.04 0.02 -3.90
C CYS A 303 -6.44 1.42 -3.69
N GLY A 304 -7.18 2.30 -3.00
CA GLY A 304 -6.72 3.65 -2.68
C GLY A 304 -5.35 3.70 -1.97
N PRO A 305 -5.12 2.92 -0.90
CA PRO A 305 -3.82 2.85 -0.24
C PRO A 305 -2.71 2.20 -1.08
N CYS A 306 -3.00 1.57 -2.22
CA CYS A 306 -1.97 0.93 -3.02
C CYS A 306 -1.10 1.94 -3.78
N VAL A 307 -1.60 3.17 -3.98
CA VAL A 307 -0.91 4.23 -4.74
C VAL A 307 0.53 4.45 -4.28
N ALA A 308 0.79 4.55 -2.97
CA ALA A 308 2.15 4.73 -2.46
C ALA A 308 3.06 3.52 -2.76
N ALA A 309 2.49 2.32 -2.78
CA ALA A 309 3.23 1.09 -3.05
C ALA A 309 3.51 0.93 -4.54
N ASP A 310 2.52 1.15 -5.41
CA ASP A 310 2.68 1.08 -6.86
C ASP A 310 3.78 2.04 -7.33
N LEU A 311 3.71 3.31 -6.92
CA LEU A 311 4.73 4.32 -7.27
C LEU A 311 6.07 4.10 -6.57
N GLY A 312 6.05 3.47 -5.38
CA GLY A 312 7.27 3.10 -4.69
C GLY A 312 8.02 2.00 -5.45
N PHE A 313 7.28 1.07 -6.06
CA PHE A 313 7.82 0.06 -6.95
C PHE A 313 8.27 0.64 -8.30
N ASP A 314 7.58 1.66 -8.84
CA ASP A 314 8.10 2.45 -9.98
C ASP A 314 9.47 3.05 -9.62
N GLY A 315 9.60 3.63 -8.42
CA GLY A 315 10.88 4.16 -7.94
C GLY A 315 11.98 3.11 -7.78
N LEU A 316 11.63 1.90 -7.36
CA LEU A 316 12.56 0.76 -7.34
C LEU A 316 13.00 0.38 -8.77
N LEU A 317 12.09 0.42 -9.74
CA LEU A 317 12.39 0.15 -11.15
C LEU A 317 13.26 1.25 -11.79
N GLU A 318 13.15 2.50 -11.36
CA GLU A 318 14.02 3.61 -11.78
C GLU A 318 15.43 3.51 -11.16
N ARG A 319 15.49 3.10 -9.88
CA ARG A 319 16.74 2.98 -9.14
C ARG A 319 17.63 1.84 -9.63
N TYR A 320 17.04 0.66 -9.80
CA TYR A 320 17.79 -0.58 -10.02
C TYR A 320 17.78 -1.02 -11.47
N LYS A 321 18.91 -1.55 -11.94
CA LYS A 321 18.93 -2.32 -13.19
C LYS A 321 18.24 -3.66 -12.96
N ARG A 322 17.69 -4.27 -14.01
CA ARG A 322 17.00 -5.57 -13.91
C ARG A 322 17.91 -6.73 -13.52
N GLN A 323 19.23 -6.58 -13.66
CA GLN A 323 20.22 -7.52 -13.16
C GLN A 323 20.42 -7.44 -11.64
N ASP A 324 20.08 -6.31 -11.03
CA ASP A 324 20.11 -6.14 -9.57
C ASP A 324 18.76 -6.50 -8.96
N LEU A 325 17.66 -5.92 -9.47
CA LEU A 325 16.32 -6.13 -8.96
C LEU A 325 15.34 -6.51 -10.07
N VAL A 326 14.59 -7.58 -9.82
CA VAL A 326 13.42 -7.93 -10.63
C VAL A 326 12.15 -7.67 -9.83
N VAL A 327 11.18 -7.04 -10.47
CA VAL A 327 9.86 -6.76 -9.89
C VAL A 327 8.80 -7.62 -10.57
N LEU A 328 7.87 -8.15 -9.79
CA LEU A 328 6.64 -8.79 -10.26
C LEU A 328 5.42 -8.14 -9.59
N ILE A 329 4.48 -7.64 -10.38
CA ILE A 329 3.24 -7.03 -9.86
C ILE A 329 2.07 -7.99 -10.07
N TYR A 330 1.50 -8.43 -8.96
CA TYR A 330 0.34 -9.31 -8.90
C TYR A 330 -0.90 -8.51 -8.53
N HIS A 331 -1.79 -8.34 -9.50
CA HIS A 331 -3.08 -7.69 -9.28
C HIS A 331 -4.08 -8.67 -8.64
N LEU A 332 -4.85 -8.17 -7.67
CA LEU A 332 -5.86 -8.91 -6.93
C LEU A 332 -7.20 -8.16 -6.92
N HIS A 333 -8.32 -8.88 -6.89
CA HIS A 333 -9.65 -8.31 -6.66
C HIS A 333 -9.88 -7.88 -5.19
N ILE A 334 -8.95 -7.13 -4.60
CA ILE A 334 -9.03 -6.62 -3.22
C ILE A 334 -8.48 -5.18 -3.18
N PRO A 335 -9.18 -4.21 -2.58
CA PRO A 335 -10.52 -4.32 -2.00
C PRO A 335 -11.65 -4.25 -3.05
N LEU A 336 -11.33 -3.87 -4.29
CA LEU A 336 -12.27 -3.73 -5.40
C LEU A 336 -11.89 -4.69 -6.54
N PRO A 337 -12.81 -4.97 -7.48
CA PRO A 337 -12.48 -5.71 -8.69
C PRO A 337 -11.35 -5.04 -9.48
N ASP A 338 -10.35 -5.82 -9.87
CA ASP A 338 -9.23 -5.37 -10.68
C ASP A 338 -9.19 -6.11 -12.05
N PRO A 339 -9.05 -5.39 -13.18
CA PRO A 339 -9.16 -5.98 -14.51
C PRO A 339 -7.90 -6.70 -15.01
N MET A 340 -6.82 -6.72 -14.23
CA MET A 340 -5.55 -7.41 -14.49
C MET A 340 -5.39 -8.67 -13.63
N THR A 341 -6.33 -8.93 -12.71
CA THR A 341 -6.30 -10.13 -11.86
C THR A 341 -6.51 -11.40 -12.67
N ASN A 342 -5.83 -12.48 -12.29
CA ASN A 342 -5.98 -13.79 -12.89
C ASN A 342 -5.83 -14.91 -11.83
N PRO A 343 -6.17 -16.17 -12.16
CA PRO A 343 -6.07 -17.26 -11.20
C PRO A 343 -4.67 -17.43 -10.58
N ALA A 344 -3.60 -17.26 -11.37
CA ALA A 344 -2.23 -17.40 -10.88
C ALA A 344 -1.86 -16.29 -9.88
N THR A 345 -2.32 -15.05 -10.08
CA THR A 345 -2.07 -13.95 -9.13
C THR A 345 -2.82 -14.19 -7.81
N VAL A 346 -4.05 -14.69 -7.88
CA VAL A 346 -4.86 -15.05 -6.71
C VAL A 346 -4.21 -16.18 -5.92
N ASP A 347 -3.75 -17.23 -6.59
CA ASP A 347 -3.11 -18.36 -5.91
C ASP A 347 -1.74 -18.01 -5.33
N ARG A 348 -0.97 -17.15 -6.03
CA ARG A 348 0.26 -16.57 -5.47
C ARG A 348 -0.02 -15.72 -4.21
N GLY A 349 -1.11 -14.97 -4.20
CA GLY A 349 -1.57 -14.23 -3.02
C GLY A 349 -1.93 -15.15 -1.85
N LYS A 350 -2.62 -16.27 -2.12
CA LYS A 350 -2.93 -17.30 -1.10
C LYS A 350 -1.67 -17.94 -0.55
N TYR A 351 -0.69 -18.26 -1.40
CA TYR A 351 0.59 -18.83 -0.99
C TYR A 351 1.33 -17.95 0.05
N TYR A 352 1.31 -16.63 -0.15
CA TYR A 352 1.88 -15.70 0.82
C TYR A 352 0.95 -15.35 1.99
N GLY A 353 -0.30 -15.80 1.97
CA GLY A 353 -1.31 -15.46 2.96
C GLY A 353 -1.56 -13.95 2.99
N VAL A 354 -1.69 -13.32 1.82
CA VAL A 354 -1.91 -11.88 1.66
C VAL A 354 -3.26 -11.50 2.28
N PRO A 355 -3.29 -10.71 3.37
CA PRO A 355 -4.54 -10.36 4.05
C PRO A 355 -5.28 -9.19 3.36
N GLY A 356 -4.58 -8.45 2.51
CA GLY A 356 -5.06 -7.27 1.81
C GLY A 356 -3.95 -6.64 0.98
N THR A 357 -4.31 -5.65 0.18
CA THR A 357 -3.40 -4.89 -0.68
C THR A 357 -3.20 -3.47 -0.10
N PRO A 358 -2.00 -2.87 -0.24
CA PRO A 358 -0.81 -3.44 -0.87
C PRO A 358 -0.03 -4.37 0.08
N THR A 359 0.52 -5.47 -0.43
CA THR A 359 1.45 -6.33 0.32
C THR A 359 2.75 -6.53 -0.48
N PRO A 360 3.90 -5.99 -0.02
CA PRO A 360 5.19 -6.26 -0.63
C PRO A 360 5.83 -7.54 -0.07
N VAL A 361 6.57 -8.24 -0.91
CA VAL A 361 7.39 -9.40 -0.56
C VAL A 361 8.76 -9.24 -1.20
N VAL A 362 9.84 -9.40 -0.44
CA VAL A 362 11.22 -9.35 -0.96
C VAL A 362 11.90 -10.68 -0.71
N ASP A 363 12.29 -11.37 -1.79
CA ASP A 363 12.91 -12.71 -1.78
C ASP A 363 12.18 -13.73 -0.88
N GLY A 364 10.85 -13.66 -0.90
CA GLY A 364 9.96 -14.53 -0.12
C GLY A 364 9.58 -14.00 1.26
N PHE A 365 10.27 -12.97 1.74
CA PHE A 365 9.96 -12.32 3.01
C PHE A 365 8.82 -11.31 2.83
N ARG A 366 7.66 -11.60 3.43
CA ARG A 366 6.50 -10.70 3.39
C ARG A 366 6.75 -9.50 4.31
N MET A 367 6.95 -8.34 3.71
CA MET A 367 7.14 -7.09 4.42
C MET A 367 5.85 -6.69 5.17
N PRO A 368 5.96 -5.95 6.29
CA PRO A 368 4.79 -5.35 6.92
C PRO A 368 3.99 -4.51 5.89
N SER A 369 2.71 -4.85 5.72
CA SER A 369 1.82 -4.15 4.80
C SER A 369 1.60 -2.71 5.28
N ALA A 370 2.04 -1.74 4.49
CA ALA A 370 1.80 -0.33 4.75
C ALA A 370 1.60 0.41 3.43
N GLY A 371 0.34 0.67 3.06
CA GLY A 371 -0.01 1.50 1.91
C GLY A 371 0.02 3.00 2.21
N GLY A 372 -0.49 3.79 1.28
CA GLY A 372 -0.62 5.23 1.43
C GLY A 372 -1.14 5.95 0.20
N SER A 373 -1.42 7.24 0.38
CA SER A 373 -1.61 8.19 -0.70
C SER A 373 -0.28 8.52 -1.40
N ARG A 374 -0.37 9.18 -2.56
CA ARG A 374 0.78 9.52 -3.41
C ARG A 374 1.91 10.26 -2.69
N ASP A 375 1.60 11.14 -1.75
CA ASP A 375 2.57 11.88 -0.91
C ASP A 375 3.35 10.97 0.06
N MET A 376 2.83 9.77 0.37
CA MET A 376 3.50 8.79 1.22
C MET A 376 4.41 7.81 0.45
N THR A 377 4.57 7.99 -0.87
CA THR A 377 5.38 7.11 -1.73
C THR A 377 6.82 6.98 -1.25
N ARG A 378 7.49 8.09 -0.93
CA ARG A 378 8.87 8.05 -0.41
C ARG A 378 8.95 7.26 0.89
N GLY A 379 8.02 7.55 1.80
CA GLY A 379 7.92 6.83 3.06
C GLY A 379 7.66 5.33 2.86
N PHE A 380 6.95 4.91 1.81
CA PHE A 380 6.83 3.49 1.44
C PHE A 380 8.16 2.92 0.94
N TYR A 381 8.77 3.58 -0.03
CA TYR A 381 10.02 3.17 -0.65
C TYR A 381 11.13 2.99 0.40
N ASP A 382 11.28 3.92 1.33
CA ASP A 382 12.30 3.89 2.39
C ASP A 382 12.14 2.69 3.34
N ARG A 383 10.96 2.05 3.38
CA ARG A 383 10.74 0.80 4.14
C ARG A 383 11.22 -0.44 3.41
N VAL A 384 11.03 -0.46 2.09
CA VAL A 384 11.25 -1.65 1.26
C VAL A 384 12.70 -1.72 0.80
N ASN A 385 13.29 -0.58 0.40
CA ASN A 385 14.62 -0.51 -0.18
C ASN A 385 15.73 -1.15 0.68
N PRO A 386 15.80 -0.92 2.01
CA PRO A 386 16.86 -1.52 2.83
C PRO A 386 16.84 -3.05 2.83
N LYS A 387 15.65 -3.66 2.73
CA LYS A 387 15.55 -5.13 2.64
C LYS A 387 16.11 -5.62 1.31
N ILE A 388 15.85 -4.92 0.20
CA ILE A 388 16.41 -5.26 -1.12
C ILE A 388 17.93 -5.16 -1.09
N GLU A 389 18.49 -4.08 -0.56
CA GLU A 389 19.96 -3.91 -0.49
C GLU A 389 20.61 -5.00 0.36
N SER A 390 19.97 -5.41 1.46
CA SER A 390 20.43 -6.55 2.27
C SER A 390 20.45 -7.88 1.50
N GLU A 391 19.51 -8.10 0.57
CA GLU A 391 19.51 -9.30 -0.27
C GLU A 391 20.61 -9.26 -1.33
N LEU A 392 20.91 -8.08 -1.89
CA LEU A 392 22.00 -7.90 -2.87
C LEU A 392 23.40 -8.16 -2.29
N GLU A 393 23.55 -8.08 -0.97
CA GLU A 393 24.76 -8.42 -0.22
C GLU A 393 24.81 -9.89 0.24
N SER A 394 23.73 -10.66 0.03
CA SER A 394 23.66 -12.08 0.36
C SER A 394 24.10 -12.94 -0.82
N PRO A 395 24.79 -14.08 -0.62
CA PRO A 395 25.27 -14.91 -1.72
C PRO A 395 24.10 -15.60 -2.45
N ALA A 396 24.18 -15.69 -3.78
CA ALA A 396 23.28 -16.52 -4.57
C ALA A 396 23.41 -18.00 -4.16
N GLN A 397 22.26 -18.69 -4.06
CA GLN A 397 22.19 -20.09 -3.63
C GLN A 397 21.83 -21.06 -4.76
N ALA A 398 21.65 -20.55 -5.98
CA ALA A 398 21.48 -21.33 -7.20
C ALA A 398 22.00 -20.53 -8.40
N GLN A 399 22.30 -21.21 -9.50
CA GLN A 399 22.52 -20.62 -10.81
C GLN A 399 21.28 -20.84 -11.69
N ILE A 400 20.91 -19.80 -12.44
CA ILE A 400 19.79 -19.88 -13.37
C ILE A 400 20.19 -19.24 -14.70
N ALA A 401 20.02 -19.97 -15.79
CA ALA A 401 20.09 -19.44 -17.14
C ALA A 401 18.71 -19.55 -17.80
N VAL A 402 18.29 -18.53 -18.53
CA VAL A 402 17.04 -18.51 -19.27
C VAL A 402 17.31 -18.10 -20.71
N THR A 403 16.71 -18.84 -21.64
CA THR A 403 16.57 -18.45 -23.04
C THR A 403 15.10 -18.36 -23.39
N GLY A 404 14.76 -17.41 -24.26
CA GLY A 404 13.39 -17.10 -24.62
C GLY A 404 13.26 -16.76 -26.09
N ALA A 405 12.14 -17.17 -26.70
CA ALA A 405 11.80 -16.80 -28.07
C ALA A 405 10.31 -16.53 -28.19
N VAL A 406 9.96 -15.50 -28.97
CA VAL A 406 8.59 -15.18 -29.34
C VAL A 406 8.42 -15.50 -30.82
N ALA A 407 7.42 -16.32 -31.13
CA ALA A 407 7.06 -16.69 -32.50
C ALA A 407 5.55 -16.55 -32.67
N GLY A 408 5.12 -15.38 -33.17
CA GLY A 408 3.69 -15.04 -33.23
C GLY A 408 3.08 -15.01 -31.82
N GLU A 409 2.05 -15.83 -31.59
CA GLU A 409 1.34 -15.92 -30.30
C GLU A 409 1.97 -16.94 -29.33
N ILE A 410 3.16 -17.48 -29.64
CA ILE A 410 3.83 -18.49 -28.83
C ILE A 410 5.10 -17.92 -28.21
N VAL A 411 5.22 -18.01 -26.89
CA VAL A 411 6.44 -17.69 -26.14
C VAL A 411 7.03 -18.99 -25.60
N LYS A 412 8.25 -19.32 -26.03
CA LYS A 412 9.00 -20.47 -25.51
C LYS A 412 10.04 -19.99 -24.50
N ALA A 413 10.15 -20.70 -23.39
CA ALA A 413 11.15 -20.51 -22.35
C ALA A 413 11.92 -21.82 -22.17
N ASN A 414 13.24 -21.75 -22.18
CA ASN A 414 14.11 -22.84 -21.76
C ASN A 414 14.97 -22.31 -20.60
N VAL A 415 14.83 -22.95 -19.44
CA VAL A 415 15.48 -22.54 -18.20
C VAL A 415 16.35 -23.67 -17.67
N VAL A 416 17.62 -23.36 -17.42
CA VAL A 416 18.59 -24.25 -16.80
C VAL A 416 18.81 -23.79 -15.37
N VAL A 417 18.63 -24.71 -14.42
CA VAL A 417 18.95 -24.50 -12.99
C VAL A 417 20.11 -25.40 -12.63
N ASP A 418 21.13 -24.84 -11.98
CA ASP A 418 22.30 -25.58 -11.54
C ASP A 418 22.87 -25.04 -10.21
N GLN A 419 23.86 -25.74 -9.65
CA GLN A 419 24.63 -25.34 -8.47
C GLN A 419 23.77 -24.89 -7.27
N ILE A 420 22.71 -25.66 -6.97
CA ILE A 420 21.86 -25.42 -5.79
C ILE A 420 22.68 -25.72 -4.52
N LYS A 421 22.90 -24.69 -3.69
CA LYS A 421 23.67 -24.77 -2.44
C LYS A 421 22.83 -25.21 -1.24
N ALA A 422 21.52 -24.97 -1.28
CA ALA A 422 20.58 -25.31 -0.21
C ALA A 422 19.47 -26.23 -0.76
N PRO A 423 19.76 -27.53 -0.94
CA PRO A 423 18.76 -28.48 -1.45
C PRO A 423 17.61 -28.66 -0.45
N SER A 424 16.40 -28.74 -0.98
CA SER A 424 15.18 -28.98 -0.22
C SER A 424 14.17 -29.72 -1.12
N PRO A 425 13.36 -30.65 -0.57
CA PRO A 425 12.32 -31.34 -1.33
C PRO A 425 11.19 -30.40 -1.78
N ASP A 426 11.11 -29.21 -1.20
CA ASP A 426 10.10 -28.20 -1.48
C ASP A 426 10.58 -27.17 -2.53
N LEU A 427 11.76 -27.38 -3.15
CA LEU A 427 12.27 -26.47 -4.18
C LEU A 427 11.46 -26.54 -5.46
N LYS A 428 11.08 -25.36 -5.95
CA LYS A 428 10.47 -25.19 -7.27
C LYS A 428 11.15 -24.11 -8.08
N LEU A 429 11.28 -24.36 -9.38
CA LEU A 429 11.45 -23.30 -10.37
C LEU A 429 10.09 -22.68 -10.70
N GLN A 430 10.01 -21.37 -10.57
CA GLN A 430 8.91 -20.56 -11.07
C GLN A 430 9.35 -19.83 -12.34
N ILE A 431 8.47 -19.76 -13.34
CA ILE A 431 8.70 -19.02 -14.58
C ILE A 431 7.50 -18.11 -14.79
N ALA A 432 7.65 -16.81 -14.58
CA ALA A 432 6.60 -15.82 -14.81
C ALA A 432 6.69 -15.25 -16.23
N LEU A 433 5.55 -15.14 -16.90
CA LEU A 433 5.38 -14.29 -18.07
C LEU A 433 4.78 -12.96 -17.61
N THR A 434 5.48 -11.86 -17.88
CA THR A 434 5.04 -10.51 -17.51
C THR A 434 4.83 -9.64 -18.74
N GLU A 435 3.86 -8.74 -18.66
CA GLU A 435 3.77 -7.59 -19.55
C GLU A 435 4.48 -6.41 -18.88
N ASP A 436 5.44 -5.81 -19.55
CA ASP A 436 6.35 -4.84 -18.93
C ASP A 436 5.62 -3.55 -18.51
N GLU A 437 4.55 -3.18 -19.20
CA GLU A 437 3.66 -2.08 -18.83
C GLU A 437 2.26 -2.31 -19.41
N VAL A 438 1.24 -2.28 -18.55
CA VAL A 438 -0.18 -2.22 -18.93
C VAL A 438 -0.71 -0.81 -18.66
N ARG A 439 -1.26 -0.15 -19.68
CA ARG A 439 -1.94 1.15 -19.52
C ARG A 439 -3.39 0.96 -19.09
N TYR A 440 -3.69 1.30 -17.83
CA TYR A 440 -5.04 1.32 -17.26
C TYR A 440 -5.11 2.40 -16.19
N THR A 441 -6.04 3.35 -16.30
CA THR A 441 -6.31 4.26 -15.18
C THR A 441 -7.21 3.54 -14.18
N GLY A 442 -6.61 3.08 -13.09
CA GLY A 442 -7.31 2.47 -11.96
C GLY A 442 -8.14 3.49 -11.18
N GLU A 443 -9.13 3.01 -10.43
CA GLU A 443 -9.98 3.84 -9.57
C GLU A 443 -9.16 4.60 -8.50
N ASN A 444 -7.98 4.07 -8.15
CA ASN A 444 -6.99 4.71 -7.28
C ASN A 444 -6.13 5.79 -7.98
N GLY A 445 -6.27 5.96 -9.29
CA GLY A 445 -5.55 6.96 -10.09
C GLY A 445 -4.17 6.53 -10.57
N VAL A 446 -3.72 5.30 -10.33
CA VAL A 446 -2.52 4.76 -11.00
C VAL A 446 -2.86 4.49 -12.46
N ARG A 447 -1.95 4.81 -13.39
CA ARG A 447 -2.21 4.78 -14.85
C ARG A 447 -1.36 3.77 -15.61
N PHE A 448 -0.12 3.60 -15.20
CA PHE A 448 0.80 2.63 -15.77
C PHE A 448 1.06 1.56 -14.72
N HIS A 449 0.93 0.31 -15.13
CA HIS A 449 1.14 -0.84 -14.27
C HIS A 449 2.31 -1.63 -14.85
N PRO A 450 3.53 -1.49 -14.30
CA PRO A 450 4.67 -2.20 -14.84
C PRO A 450 4.68 -3.66 -14.40
N MET A 451 5.38 -4.52 -15.15
CA MET A 451 5.69 -5.90 -14.77
C MET A 451 4.46 -6.72 -14.31
N VAL A 452 3.33 -6.55 -14.99
CA VAL A 452 2.08 -7.23 -14.65
C VAL A 452 2.21 -8.70 -14.98
N VAL A 453 2.06 -9.56 -13.96
CA VAL A 453 2.15 -11.02 -14.14
C VAL A 453 0.91 -11.54 -14.86
N ARG A 454 1.11 -12.05 -16.09
CA ARG A 454 0.05 -12.61 -16.93
C ARG A 454 -0.21 -14.08 -16.63
N SER A 455 0.84 -14.82 -16.25
CA SER A 455 0.76 -16.21 -15.75
C SER A 455 2.08 -16.67 -15.14
N LEU A 456 2.05 -17.81 -14.45
CA LEU A 456 3.23 -18.59 -14.09
C LEU A 456 3.25 -19.91 -14.89
N GLY A 457 4.45 -20.46 -15.12
CA GLY A 457 4.64 -21.70 -15.82
C GLY A 457 4.32 -22.94 -14.98
N GLY A 458 4.26 -24.08 -15.66
CA GLY A 458 3.90 -25.36 -15.06
C GLY A 458 2.39 -25.61 -15.07
N LYS A 459 1.99 -26.85 -14.78
CA LYS A 459 0.58 -27.24 -14.70
C LYS A 459 -0.12 -26.37 -13.65
N GLU A 460 -1.24 -25.76 -14.03
CA GLU A 460 -2.03 -24.88 -13.14
C GLU A 460 -1.19 -23.72 -12.56
N ALA A 461 -0.17 -23.27 -13.27
CA ALA A 461 0.71 -22.18 -12.85
C ALA A 461 1.47 -22.45 -11.53
N ASN A 462 1.75 -23.73 -11.22
CA ASN A 462 2.35 -24.18 -9.95
C ASN A 462 3.88 -24.37 -9.98
N GLY A 463 4.56 -23.96 -11.06
CA GLY A 463 6.00 -24.16 -11.23
C GLY A 463 6.41 -25.62 -11.40
N PHE A 464 7.71 -25.89 -11.27
CA PHE A 464 8.34 -27.18 -11.54
C PHE A 464 9.19 -27.61 -10.35
N GLY A 465 8.98 -28.83 -9.84
CA GLY A 465 9.81 -29.36 -8.74
C GLY A 465 11.27 -29.56 -9.17
N LEU A 466 12.19 -29.34 -8.23
CA LEU A 466 13.63 -29.54 -8.44
C LEU A 466 14.14 -30.62 -7.48
N SER A 467 15.03 -31.48 -7.97
CA SER A 467 15.68 -32.54 -7.17
C SER A 467 16.66 -32.01 -6.11
N GLY A 468 17.13 -30.76 -6.28
CA GLY A 468 18.17 -30.16 -5.45
C GLY A 468 19.59 -30.61 -5.80
N SER A 469 19.78 -31.51 -6.78
CA SER A 469 21.10 -31.99 -7.23
C SER A 469 21.19 -32.09 -8.75
N GLY A 470 22.37 -31.77 -9.28
CA GLY A 470 22.64 -31.75 -10.72
C GLY A 470 21.97 -30.60 -11.47
N SER A 471 22.34 -30.46 -12.74
CA SER A 471 21.72 -29.49 -13.64
C SER A 471 20.35 -30.00 -14.08
N THR A 472 19.33 -29.15 -14.00
CA THR A 472 17.97 -29.42 -14.47
C THR A 472 17.61 -28.44 -15.58
N THR A 473 17.14 -28.96 -16.72
CA THR A 473 16.61 -28.14 -17.83
C THR A 473 15.10 -28.29 -17.91
N ILE A 474 14.39 -27.17 -17.95
CA ILE A 474 12.93 -27.09 -18.06
C ILE A 474 12.58 -26.29 -19.29
N GLU A 475 11.74 -26.88 -20.15
CA GLU A 475 11.14 -26.21 -21.29
C GLU A 475 9.67 -25.93 -21.00
N TRP A 476 9.24 -24.70 -21.28
CA TRP A 476 7.87 -24.28 -21.10
C TRP A 476 7.40 -23.39 -22.24
N THR A 477 6.12 -23.49 -22.59
CA THR A 477 5.50 -22.70 -23.64
C THR A 477 4.29 -21.98 -23.10
N PHE A 478 4.21 -20.67 -23.34
CA PHE A 478 3.03 -19.86 -23.14
C PHE A 478 2.35 -19.63 -24.50
N ASP A 479 1.08 -20.00 -24.60
CA ASP A 479 0.21 -19.68 -25.73
C ASP A 479 -0.57 -18.41 -25.37
N LEU A 480 -0.18 -17.28 -25.97
CA LEU A 480 -0.71 -15.96 -25.64
C LEU A 480 -2.20 -15.86 -25.96
N LYS A 481 -2.65 -16.48 -27.05
CA LYS A 481 -4.06 -16.46 -27.43
C LYS A 481 -4.90 -17.28 -26.46
N ALA A 482 -4.48 -18.51 -26.17
CA ALA A 482 -5.17 -19.36 -25.21
C ALA A 482 -5.22 -18.71 -23.82
N MET A 483 -4.13 -18.06 -23.41
CA MET A 483 -4.08 -17.28 -22.17
C MET A 483 -5.05 -16.10 -22.20
N SER A 484 -5.06 -15.28 -23.25
CA SER A 484 -6.01 -14.18 -23.38
C SER A 484 -7.47 -14.64 -23.34
N ASP A 485 -7.80 -15.75 -24.00
CA ASP A 485 -9.14 -16.35 -23.97
C ASP A 485 -9.52 -16.83 -22.54
N GLN A 486 -8.58 -17.45 -21.83
CA GLN A 486 -8.76 -17.87 -20.43
C GLN A 486 -8.93 -16.70 -19.47
N LEU A 487 -8.10 -15.66 -19.61
CA LEU A 487 -8.18 -14.43 -18.81
C LEU A 487 -9.51 -13.72 -19.04
N LYS A 488 -9.97 -13.65 -20.30
CA LYS A 488 -11.28 -13.09 -20.63
C LYS A 488 -12.40 -13.87 -19.93
N LYS A 489 -12.38 -15.20 -20.05
CA LYS A 489 -13.37 -16.07 -19.40
C LYS A 489 -13.38 -15.89 -17.88
N TYR A 490 -12.21 -15.78 -17.26
CA TYR A 490 -12.08 -15.53 -15.82
C TYR A 490 -12.73 -14.20 -15.42
N LEU A 491 -12.39 -13.10 -16.10
CA LEU A 491 -12.91 -11.77 -15.78
C LEU A 491 -14.41 -11.65 -16.08
N ASP A 492 -14.91 -12.26 -17.16
CA ASP A 492 -16.34 -12.33 -17.45
C ASP A 492 -17.11 -13.09 -16.35
N GLY A 493 -16.57 -14.24 -15.92
CA GLY A 493 -17.16 -15.02 -14.84
C GLY A 493 -17.15 -14.27 -13.50
N TYR A 494 -16.06 -13.57 -13.19
CA TYR A 494 -15.94 -12.76 -11.97
C TYR A 494 -16.94 -11.59 -11.96
N GLU A 495 -17.09 -10.90 -13.09
CA GLU A 495 -18.07 -9.81 -13.25
C GLU A 495 -19.52 -10.30 -13.07
N GLN A 496 -19.86 -11.46 -13.63
CA GLN A 496 -21.19 -12.06 -13.49
C GLN A 496 -21.53 -12.47 -12.05
N GLN A 497 -20.54 -12.92 -11.27
CA GLN A 497 -20.73 -13.30 -9.87
C GLN A 497 -20.90 -12.08 -8.94
N GLY A 498 -20.48 -10.90 -9.40
CA GLY A 498 -20.40 -9.71 -8.56
C GLY A 498 -19.22 -9.73 -7.60
N HIS A 499 -19.10 -8.67 -6.81
CA HIS A 499 -18.03 -8.49 -5.84
C HIS A 499 -18.62 -8.22 -4.47
N ARG A 500 -18.37 -9.12 -3.51
CA ARG A 500 -18.88 -9.03 -2.12
C ARG A 500 -20.41 -8.93 -2.04
N GLY A 501 -21.12 -9.56 -2.98
CA GLY A 501 -22.58 -9.57 -3.05
C GLY A 501 -23.18 -8.45 -3.89
N ASP A 502 -22.37 -7.49 -4.36
CA ASP A 502 -22.84 -6.38 -5.19
C ASP A 502 -22.51 -6.61 -6.67
N PRO A 503 -23.43 -6.29 -7.60
CA PRO A 503 -23.13 -6.30 -9.02
C PRO A 503 -22.16 -5.16 -9.36
N PHE A 504 -21.31 -5.38 -10.34
CA PHE A 504 -20.44 -4.34 -10.88
C PHE A 504 -20.19 -4.59 -12.37
N THR A 505 -19.50 -3.65 -13.01
CA THR A 505 -19.03 -3.79 -14.40
C THR A 505 -17.64 -3.18 -14.49
N PHE A 506 -16.71 -3.90 -15.08
CA PHE A 506 -15.38 -3.39 -15.39
C PHE A 506 -15.49 -2.26 -16.41
N LEU A 507 -14.74 -1.17 -16.20
CA LEU A 507 -14.61 -0.12 -17.21
C LEU A 507 -13.92 -0.64 -18.47
N ASP A 508 -12.91 -1.48 -18.27
CA ASP A 508 -12.18 -2.20 -19.30
C ASP A 508 -11.61 -3.49 -18.67
N LYS A 509 -11.54 -4.58 -19.44
CA LYS A 509 -10.97 -5.86 -18.98
C LYS A 509 -9.62 -6.05 -19.65
N LYS A 510 -8.53 -6.09 -18.89
CA LYS A 510 -7.16 -6.14 -19.42
C LYS A 510 -6.71 -7.57 -19.73
N TYR A 511 -7.51 -8.36 -20.43
CA TYR A 511 -7.20 -9.78 -20.76
C TYR A 511 -6.32 -9.96 -22.01
N GLN A 512 -6.25 -8.97 -22.90
CA GLN A 512 -5.36 -9.01 -24.07
C GLN A 512 -3.90 -8.89 -23.62
N ILE A 513 -3.01 -9.68 -24.23
CA ILE A 513 -1.58 -9.69 -23.94
C ILE A 513 -0.84 -9.11 -25.15
N ASP A 514 -0.02 -8.08 -24.97
CA ASP A 514 0.77 -7.53 -26.07
C ASP A 514 2.07 -8.34 -26.28
N PRO A 515 2.22 -9.09 -27.39
CA PRO A 515 3.42 -9.89 -27.65
C PRO A 515 4.71 -9.05 -27.79
N ASN A 516 4.60 -7.75 -28.03
CA ASN A 516 5.75 -6.87 -28.21
C ASN A 516 6.29 -6.33 -26.89
N ASN A 517 5.56 -6.51 -25.78
CA ASN A 517 5.88 -5.90 -24.51
C ASN A 517 6.06 -6.93 -23.37
N LEU A 518 6.70 -8.07 -23.68
CA LEU A 518 6.81 -9.18 -22.73
C LEU A 518 8.21 -9.35 -22.15
N SER A 519 8.25 -9.95 -20.96
CA SER A 519 9.47 -10.45 -20.31
C SER A 519 9.22 -11.79 -19.63
N LEU A 520 10.30 -12.57 -19.48
CA LEU A 520 10.35 -13.77 -18.66
C LEU A 520 11.11 -13.48 -17.37
N VAL A 521 10.58 -13.96 -16.26
CA VAL A 521 11.27 -13.97 -14.97
C VAL A 521 11.31 -15.40 -14.46
N ALA A 522 12.50 -15.93 -14.21
CA ALA A 522 12.66 -17.26 -13.66
C ALA A 522 13.33 -17.18 -12.29
N PHE A 523 12.81 -17.88 -11.30
CA PHE A 523 13.37 -17.88 -9.95
C PHE A 523 13.19 -19.23 -9.26
N VAL A 524 14.17 -19.62 -8.46
CA VAL A 524 14.13 -20.84 -7.64
C VAL A 524 13.67 -20.45 -6.24
N GLN A 525 12.62 -21.11 -5.76
CA GLN A 525 12.03 -20.84 -4.45
C GLN A 525 11.80 -22.14 -3.67
N ASP A 526 12.14 -22.14 -2.39
CA ASP A 526 11.67 -23.15 -1.45
C ASP A 526 10.22 -22.84 -1.07
N MET A 527 9.30 -23.74 -1.42
CA MET A 527 7.88 -23.48 -1.24
C MET A 527 7.45 -23.48 0.24
N LYS A 528 8.22 -24.11 1.13
CA LYS A 528 7.91 -24.18 2.56
C LYS A 528 8.45 -22.98 3.33
N THR A 529 9.73 -22.65 3.14
CA THR A 529 10.38 -21.50 3.81
C THR A 529 10.07 -20.18 3.11
N LYS A 530 9.60 -20.24 1.86
CA LYS A 530 9.35 -19.13 0.93
C LYS A 530 10.62 -18.48 0.41
N GLN A 531 11.79 -18.89 0.88
CA GLN A 531 13.06 -18.28 0.47
C GLN A 531 13.29 -18.42 -1.04
N VAL A 532 13.64 -17.30 -1.67
CA VAL A 532 14.13 -17.29 -3.05
C VAL A 532 15.65 -17.49 -3.03
N LEU A 533 16.16 -18.37 -3.91
CA LEU A 533 17.58 -18.75 -3.95
C LEU A 533 18.36 -17.98 -5.01
N GLN A 534 17.73 -17.74 -6.16
CA GLN A 534 18.23 -16.88 -7.24
C GLN A 534 17.07 -16.48 -8.16
N THR A 535 17.24 -15.36 -8.85
CA THR A 535 16.31 -14.84 -9.85
C THR A 535 17.06 -14.46 -11.13
N VAL A 536 16.44 -14.62 -12.29
CA VAL A 536 16.93 -14.11 -13.57
C VAL A 536 15.78 -13.47 -14.35
N TYR A 537 16.10 -12.38 -15.06
CA TYR A 537 15.16 -11.64 -15.91
C TYR A 537 15.63 -11.68 -17.36
N LEU A 538 14.67 -11.82 -18.28
CA LEU A 538 14.90 -11.77 -19.72
C LEU A 538 13.81 -10.93 -20.39
N LYS A 539 14.21 -9.80 -20.99
CA LYS A 539 13.34 -9.05 -21.91
C LYS A 539 13.15 -9.85 -23.19
N LEU A 540 11.92 -10.04 -23.63
CA LEU A 540 11.62 -10.68 -24.90
C LEU A 540 11.59 -9.65 -26.03
N SER A 541 12.05 -10.06 -27.21
CA SER A 541 11.96 -9.28 -28.44
C SER A 541 11.16 -10.07 -29.48
N PRO A 542 10.11 -9.48 -30.10
CA PRO A 542 9.18 -10.17 -31.00
C PRO A 542 9.81 -10.71 -32.32
N ALA A 543 11.11 -10.50 -32.56
CA ALA A 543 11.82 -10.92 -33.77
C ALA A 543 13.18 -11.62 -33.52
N ALA A 544 13.52 -11.96 -32.28
CA ALA A 544 14.83 -12.55 -31.96
C ALA A 544 14.78 -13.53 -30.78
N THR A 545 15.67 -14.52 -30.80
CA THR A 545 16.00 -15.32 -29.61
C THR A 545 16.80 -14.48 -28.63
N ALA A 546 16.39 -14.46 -27.37
CA ALA A 546 17.05 -13.73 -26.29
C ALA A 546 17.57 -14.70 -25.22
N SER A 547 18.64 -14.33 -24.51
CA SER A 547 19.25 -15.14 -23.45
C SER A 547 19.75 -14.29 -22.28
N ALA A 548 19.62 -14.79 -21.05
CA ALA A 548 20.16 -14.17 -19.84
C ALA A 548 20.62 -15.25 -18.84
N THR A 549 21.66 -14.94 -18.05
CA THR A 549 22.23 -15.86 -17.05
C THR A 549 22.53 -15.12 -15.74
N ALA A 550 22.15 -15.73 -14.61
CA ALA A 550 22.51 -15.33 -13.27
C ALA A 550 23.34 -16.45 -12.60
N ALA A 551 24.63 -16.20 -12.38
CA ALA A 551 25.60 -17.19 -11.90
C ALA A 551 25.93 -17.00 -10.41
N VAL A 552 26.54 -18.01 -9.80
CA VAL A 552 27.16 -17.95 -8.47
C VAL A 552 28.62 -17.57 -8.70
N GLN A 553 29.02 -16.40 -8.23
CA GLN A 553 30.45 -16.06 -8.09
C GLN A 553 30.97 -16.55 -6.75
#